data_AF-A0A8S9QW75-F1
#
_entry.id   AF-A0A8S9QW75-F1
#
_cell.length_a   1.000
_cell.length_b   1.000
_cell.length_c   1.000
_cell.angle_alpha   90.00
_cell.angle_beta   90.00
_cell.angle_gamma   90.00
#
_symmetry.space_group_name_H-M   'P 1'
#
loop_
_entity.id
_entity.type
_entity.pdbx_description
1 polymer ?
#
loop_
_entity_poly.entity_id
_entity_poly.type
_entity_poly.pdbx_seq_one_letter_code
_entity_poly.pdbx_strand_id
1 'polypeptide(L)'
;VTFLPFFVFRRLEGTRFEIITQNEEQVEISFTRTWTISKRGSLVPLNVDKRYIIRSGVSGIYIYCIMERLEGWPEVDMDQIRIVFKLNHTIFNFMAISDDRQRSMPSMADRNHAMQLAYKEAVLLTNPRNPMFKGEVDDKYMYSMEDKDNNFHGWISSEPPVGFWMITPSDEFRLGGPIKQDLTSHAGPITLSMFTSTHYAGKEMRMGYRNGEPWKKVFGPVLAYLNSVSPNASTLRLWRDAKRQMAEEVKSWPFDFVHSENYPLSNQRGTIQGQFYIKDSYVSRLNIYGKFAFVGLAPVGEAGSWQTKSKGYQFWTKADRKGRFIIENVRAGNYSLYAWGIGFIGDYKYEQNCDTRHLLYGGQRVTPDASSYNNVTPVSLTLRTTGHQ
;
A
#
# COMPACT_ATOMS: atom_id res chain seq x y z
N VAL A 1 -24.04 -23.36 20.13
CA VAL A 1 -22.67 -23.60 19.64
C VAL A 1 -22.21 -22.36 18.88
N THR A 2 -21.61 -21.42 19.58
CA THR A 2 -21.13 -20.14 19.04
C THR A 2 -19.74 -20.40 18.45
N PHE A 3 -19.65 -20.49 17.13
CA PHE A 3 -18.35 -20.61 16.45
C PHE A 3 -17.61 -19.28 16.55
N LEU A 4 -16.49 -19.27 17.28
CA LEU A 4 -15.44 -18.24 17.16
C LEU A 4 -15.03 -18.12 15.69
N PRO A 5 -14.77 -16.92 15.15
CA PRO A 5 -14.32 -16.78 13.78
C PRO A 5 -12.88 -17.28 13.69
N PHE A 6 -12.70 -18.50 13.22
CA PHE A 6 -11.39 -18.95 12.74
C PHE A 6 -10.97 -18.05 11.58
N PHE A 7 -9.82 -17.39 11.71
CA PHE A 7 -9.17 -16.73 10.58
C PHE A 7 -8.77 -17.81 9.56
N VAL A 8 -9.50 -17.93 8.47
CA VAL A 8 -9.17 -18.87 7.39
C VAL A 8 -8.25 -18.17 6.40
N PHE A 9 -6.97 -18.54 6.40
CA PHE A 9 -6.05 -18.15 5.32
C PHE A 9 -6.33 -19.01 4.09
N ARG A 10 -6.69 -18.38 2.96
CA ARG A 10 -6.82 -19.07 1.68
C ARG A 10 -5.77 -18.60 0.69
N ARG A 11 -5.02 -19.54 0.12
CA ARG A 11 -4.18 -19.28 -1.04
C ARG A 11 -5.10 -19.04 -2.25
N LEU A 12 -4.81 -18.00 -3.02
CA LEU A 12 -5.56 -17.71 -4.23
C LEU A 12 -4.93 -18.48 -5.40
N GLU A 13 -5.31 -19.75 -5.52
CA GLU A 13 -4.87 -20.60 -6.63
C GLU A 13 -5.55 -20.16 -7.94
N GLY A 14 -4.77 -20.14 -9.03
CA GLY A 14 -5.28 -19.91 -10.38
C GLY A 14 -5.61 -21.27 -11.01
N THR A 15 -6.72 -21.34 -11.72
CA THR A 15 -7.18 -22.55 -12.43
C THR A 15 -6.95 -22.47 -13.94
N ARG A 16 -6.61 -21.30 -14.48
CA ARG A 16 -6.26 -21.08 -15.88
C ARG A 16 -5.03 -20.19 -15.99
N PHE A 17 -4.13 -20.54 -16.90
CA PHE A 17 -2.94 -19.79 -17.26
C PHE A 17 -3.13 -19.15 -18.63
N GLU A 18 -2.60 -17.94 -18.82
CA GLU A 18 -2.63 -17.22 -20.10
C GLU A 18 -1.38 -16.34 -20.24
N ILE A 19 -0.83 -16.27 -21.44
CA ILE A 19 0.20 -15.29 -21.82
C ILE A 19 -0.55 -14.09 -22.40
N ILE A 20 -0.37 -12.94 -21.78
CA ILE A 20 -1.09 -11.70 -22.11
C ILE A 20 -0.29 -10.90 -23.13
N THR A 21 1.02 -10.86 -22.95
CA THR A 21 1.96 -10.22 -23.87
C THR A 21 3.29 -10.94 -23.80
N GLN A 22 3.95 -11.11 -24.93
CA GLN A 22 5.28 -11.67 -25.04
C GLN A 22 6.00 -11.03 -26.22
N ASN A 23 7.03 -10.25 -25.92
CA ASN A 23 7.92 -9.61 -26.89
C ASN A 23 9.32 -9.46 -26.27
N GLU A 24 10.24 -8.78 -26.98
CA GLU A 24 11.63 -8.59 -26.53
C GLU A 24 11.74 -7.73 -25.27
N GLU A 25 10.77 -6.85 -25.02
CA GLU A 25 10.79 -5.93 -23.88
C GLU A 25 10.14 -6.52 -22.64
N GLN A 26 9.10 -7.35 -22.80
CA GLN A 26 8.37 -7.92 -21.67
C GLN A 26 7.62 -9.23 -21.96
N VAL A 27 7.37 -9.94 -20.87
CA VAL A 27 6.40 -11.03 -20.79
C VAL A 27 5.43 -10.73 -19.65
N GLU A 28 4.14 -10.67 -19.97
CA GLU A 28 3.04 -10.62 -18.98
C GLU A 28 2.28 -11.95 -19.01
N ILE A 29 2.14 -12.57 -17.84
CA ILE A 29 1.35 -13.81 -17.66
C ILE A 29 0.25 -13.61 -16.62
N SER A 30 -0.86 -14.33 -16.84
CA SER A 30 -2.04 -14.33 -15.98
C SER A 30 -2.32 -15.71 -15.42
N PHE A 31 -2.72 -15.74 -14.14
CA PHE A 31 -3.31 -16.91 -13.49
C PHE A 31 -4.69 -16.54 -12.95
N THR A 32 -5.74 -17.00 -13.62
CA THR A 32 -7.13 -16.66 -13.29
C THR A 32 -7.85 -17.76 -12.54
N ARG A 33 -8.79 -17.39 -11.68
CA ARG A 33 -9.79 -18.28 -11.08
C ARG A 33 -11.14 -17.57 -11.03
N THR A 34 -12.15 -18.19 -11.63
CA THR A 34 -13.52 -17.72 -11.53
C THR A 34 -14.27 -18.40 -10.38
N TRP A 35 -15.19 -17.68 -9.77
CA TRP A 35 -16.11 -18.24 -8.79
C TRP A 35 -17.50 -18.47 -9.41
N THR A 36 -18.15 -19.55 -8.98
CA THR A 36 -19.49 -19.96 -9.40
C THR A 36 -20.27 -20.41 -8.16
N ILE A 37 -21.60 -20.40 -8.21
CA ILE A 37 -22.44 -20.78 -7.07
C ILE A 37 -22.15 -22.19 -6.54
N SER A 38 -21.73 -23.11 -7.40
CA SER A 38 -21.30 -24.47 -7.04
C SER A 38 -20.08 -24.51 -6.10
N LYS A 39 -19.32 -23.42 -6.00
CA LYS A 39 -18.15 -23.26 -5.12
C LYS A 39 -18.49 -22.54 -3.81
N ARG A 40 -19.78 -22.37 -3.50
CA ARG A 40 -20.22 -21.75 -2.24
C ARG A 40 -19.76 -22.59 -1.03
N GLY A 41 -19.25 -21.92 0.00
CA GLY A 41 -18.68 -22.56 1.20
C GLY A 41 -17.26 -23.11 1.00
N SER A 42 -16.90 -23.53 -0.21
CA SER A 42 -15.57 -24.08 -0.50
C SER A 42 -14.55 -23.04 -0.95
N LEU A 43 -14.96 -21.92 -1.56
CA LEU A 43 -14.08 -20.84 -1.98
C LEU A 43 -14.68 -19.47 -1.65
N VAL A 44 -13.79 -18.48 -1.45
CA VAL A 44 -14.20 -17.08 -1.34
C VAL A 44 -14.90 -16.68 -2.66
N PRO A 45 -16.10 -16.06 -2.59
CA PRO A 45 -16.86 -15.58 -3.75
C PRO A 45 -16.14 -14.41 -4.42
N LEU A 46 -15.11 -14.73 -5.20
CA LEU A 46 -14.20 -13.79 -5.83
C LEU A 46 -13.63 -14.37 -7.13
N ASN A 47 -13.74 -13.61 -8.22
CA ASN A 47 -12.92 -13.75 -9.41
C ASN A 47 -11.55 -13.16 -9.10
N VAL A 48 -10.49 -13.91 -9.40
CA VAL A 48 -9.11 -13.51 -9.16
C VAL A 48 -8.34 -13.62 -10.47
N ASP A 49 -7.61 -12.58 -10.80
CA ASP A 49 -6.63 -12.57 -11.89
C ASP A 49 -5.30 -12.07 -11.33
N LYS A 50 -4.35 -12.99 -11.13
CA LYS A 50 -2.99 -12.67 -10.68
C LYS A 50 -2.10 -12.50 -11.90
N ARG A 51 -1.38 -11.39 -11.94
CA ARG A 51 -0.57 -11.00 -13.07
C ARG A 51 0.89 -10.86 -12.65
N TYR A 52 1.78 -11.36 -13.50
CA TYR A 52 3.22 -11.25 -13.34
C TYR A 52 3.80 -10.66 -14.62
N ILE A 53 4.61 -9.62 -14.49
CA ILE A 53 5.30 -8.99 -15.62
C ILE A 53 6.80 -9.10 -15.38
N ILE A 54 7.52 -9.64 -16.36
CA ILE A 54 8.98 -9.72 -16.41
C ILE A 54 9.42 -8.80 -17.54
N ARG A 55 10.33 -7.86 -17.25
CA ARG A 55 10.83 -6.90 -18.23
C ARG A 55 12.30 -7.11 -18.52
N SER A 56 12.68 -6.88 -19.77
CA SER A 56 14.09 -6.80 -20.17
C SER A 56 14.78 -5.67 -19.40
N GLY A 57 16.01 -5.92 -18.93
CA GLY A 57 16.81 -4.96 -18.17
C GLY A 57 16.41 -4.76 -16.70
N VAL A 58 15.35 -5.43 -16.19
CA VAL A 58 14.94 -5.33 -14.79
C VAL A 58 15.19 -6.64 -14.07
N SER A 59 16.00 -6.61 -13.00
CA SER A 59 16.28 -7.78 -12.15
C SER A 59 15.15 -8.05 -11.16
N GLY A 60 13.94 -8.29 -11.66
CA GLY A 60 12.78 -8.52 -10.79
C GLY A 60 11.51 -8.89 -11.55
N ILE A 61 10.45 -9.09 -10.78
CA ILE A 61 9.11 -9.44 -11.29
C ILE A 61 8.10 -8.46 -10.73
N TYR A 62 7.36 -7.79 -11.60
CA TYR A 62 6.22 -6.98 -11.20
C TYR A 62 5.01 -7.88 -10.97
N ILE A 63 4.25 -7.60 -9.91
CA ILE A 63 3.14 -8.43 -9.46
C ILE A 63 1.96 -7.52 -9.17
N TYR A 64 0.82 -7.84 -9.77
CA TYR A 64 -0.45 -7.21 -9.43
C TYR A 64 -1.60 -8.22 -9.47
N CYS A 65 -2.73 -7.84 -8.90
CA CYS A 65 -3.90 -8.70 -8.87
C CYS A 65 -5.16 -7.87 -9.13
N ILE A 66 -6.03 -8.38 -10.01
CA ILE A 66 -7.40 -7.88 -10.16
C ILE A 66 -8.31 -8.82 -9.38
N MET A 67 -9.15 -8.25 -8.53
CA MET A 67 -10.13 -8.99 -7.74
C MET A 67 -11.51 -8.43 -8.03
N GLU A 68 -12.47 -9.30 -8.32
CA GLU A 68 -13.81 -8.91 -8.74
C GLU A 68 -14.89 -9.78 -8.11
N ARG A 69 -15.99 -9.14 -7.73
CA ARG A 69 -17.24 -9.72 -7.30
C ARG A 69 -18.35 -9.20 -8.20
N LEU A 70 -19.18 -10.11 -8.69
CA LEU A 70 -20.36 -9.76 -9.47
C LEU A 70 -21.56 -9.56 -8.56
N GLU A 71 -22.57 -8.88 -9.10
CA GLU A 71 -23.82 -8.60 -8.39
C GLU A 71 -24.51 -9.91 -7.97
N GLY A 72 -25.15 -9.87 -6.79
CA GLY A 72 -25.87 -11.02 -6.22
C GLY A 72 -24.98 -12.08 -5.57
N TRP A 73 -23.65 -11.90 -5.55
CA TRP A 73 -22.75 -12.90 -4.96
C TRP A 73 -22.82 -12.95 -3.43
N PRO A 74 -22.59 -14.13 -2.81
CA PRO A 74 -22.72 -14.32 -1.38
C PRO A 74 -21.85 -13.39 -0.55
N GLU A 75 -22.32 -13.07 0.65
CA GLU A 75 -21.60 -12.25 1.62
C GLU A 75 -20.24 -12.83 1.96
N VAL A 76 -19.25 -11.96 2.17
CA VAL A 76 -17.92 -12.36 2.60
C VAL A 76 -17.21 -11.22 3.32
N ASP A 77 -16.36 -11.60 4.26
CA ASP A 77 -15.43 -10.71 4.94
C ASP A 77 -14.00 -11.02 4.51
N MET A 78 -13.27 -10.00 4.06
CA MET A 78 -11.85 -10.08 3.74
C MET A 78 -11.07 -9.18 4.70
N ASP A 79 -10.41 -9.82 5.67
CA ASP A 79 -9.62 -9.12 6.70
C ASP A 79 -8.23 -8.71 6.22
N GLN A 80 -7.62 -9.49 5.34
CA GLN A 80 -6.27 -9.23 4.83
C GLN A 80 -6.13 -9.68 3.38
N ILE A 81 -5.46 -8.86 2.58
CA ILE A 81 -4.99 -9.22 1.25
C ILE A 81 -3.51 -8.86 1.19
N ARG A 82 -2.68 -9.83 0.80
CA ARG A 82 -1.22 -9.67 0.80
C ARG A 82 -0.52 -10.67 -0.11
N ILE A 83 0.69 -10.32 -0.52
CA ILE A 83 1.68 -11.26 -1.05
C ILE A 83 2.62 -11.64 0.09
N VAL A 84 3.05 -12.91 0.12
CA VAL A 84 3.98 -13.44 1.12
C VAL A 84 5.11 -14.16 0.40
N PHE A 85 6.33 -13.69 0.59
CA PHE A 85 7.55 -14.40 0.22
C PHE A 85 8.16 -15.03 1.45
N LYS A 86 8.29 -16.37 1.43
CA LYS A 86 9.09 -17.11 2.41
C LYS A 86 10.41 -17.43 1.75
N LEU A 87 11.45 -16.65 2.08
CA LEU A 87 12.74 -16.79 1.45
C LEU A 87 13.51 -17.98 2.04
N ASN A 88 14.60 -18.37 1.38
CA ASN A 88 15.42 -19.45 1.88
C ASN A 88 16.10 -19.04 3.20
N HIS A 89 15.70 -19.71 4.27
CA HIS A 89 16.15 -19.47 5.64
C HIS A 89 17.61 -19.83 5.90
N THR A 90 18.29 -20.52 4.99
CA THR A 90 19.72 -20.83 5.12
C THR A 90 20.61 -19.72 4.58
N ILE A 91 20.10 -18.84 3.70
CA ILE A 91 20.90 -17.78 3.06
C ILE A 91 20.51 -16.39 3.58
N PHE A 92 19.22 -16.10 3.77
CA PHE A 92 18.76 -14.79 4.23
C PHE A 92 18.67 -14.74 5.74
N ASN A 93 19.45 -13.86 6.36
CA ASN A 93 19.54 -13.72 7.82
C ASN A 93 19.56 -12.27 8.31
N PHE A 94 19.65 -11.30 7.40
CA PHE A 94 19.71 -9.87 7.73
C PHE A 94 18.52 -9.15 7.11
N MET A 95 17.68 -8.54 7.94
CA MET A 95 16.51 -7.80 7.52
C MET A 95 16.85 -6.31 7.42
N ALA A 96 16.32 -5.63 6.40
CA ALA A 96 16.38 -4.18 6.28
C ALA A 96 15.02 -3.62 5.87
N ILE A 97 14.46 -2.73 6.68
CA ILE A 97 13.13 -2.13 6.45
C ILE A 97 13.17 -0.60 6.40
N SER A 98 14.17 0.02 7.03
CA SER A 98 14.47 1.46 6.90
C SER A 98 15.97 1.70 7.05
N ASP A 99 16.45 2.93 6.86
CA ASP A 99 17.87 3.27 7.04
C ASP A 99 18.37 3.01 8.48
N ASP A 100 17.48 3.10 9.47
CA ASP A 100 17.75 2.97 10.90
C ASP A 100 17.23 1.66 11.52
N ARG A 101 16.47 0.84 10.77
CA ARG A 101 15.94 -0.46 11.23
C ARG A 101 16.42 -1.57 10.32
N GLN A 102 17.65 -1.98 10.56
CA GLN A 102 18.28 -3.11 9.88
C GLN A 102 19.05 -3.95 10.90
N ARG A 103 18.90 -5.27 10.85
CA ARG A 103 19.56 -6.17 11.80
C ARG A 103 19.63 -7.60 11.29
N SER A 104 20.57 -8.36 11.85
CA SER A 104 20.45 -9.81 11.85
C SER A 104 19.20 -10.23 12.63
N MET A 105 18.50 -11.22 12.10
CA MET A 105 17.24 -11.70 12.67
C MET A 105 17.38 -13.11 13.22
N PRO A 106 16.62 -13.47 14.28
CA PRO A 106 16.53 -14.85 14.73
C PRO A 106 15.87 -15.72 13.65
N SER A 107 16.21 -17.00 13.64
CA SER A 107 15.57 -17.97 12.77
C SER A 107 14.18 -18.35 13.28
N MET A 108 13.36 -18.96 12.42
CA MET A 108 12.08 -19.52 12.88
C MET A 108 12.29 -20.69 13.85
N ALA A 109 13.40 -21.43 13.73
CA ALA A 109 13.75 -22.48 14.69
C ALA A 109 14.06 -21.89 16.08
N ASP A 110 14.75 -20.75 16.16
CA ASP A 110 14.99 -20.05 17.43
C ASP A 110 13.65 -19.63 18.07
N ARG A 111 12.73 -19.07 17.28
CA ARG A 111 11.39 -18.71 17.74
C ARG A 111 10.57 -19.91 18.22
N ASN A 112 10.65 -21.06 17.54
CA ASN A 112 9.88 -22.24 17.90
C ASN A 112 10.32 -22.86 19.24
N HIS A 113 11.57 -22.64 19.66
CA HIS A 113 12.10 -23.08 20.96
C HIS A 113 12.09 -21.96 22.01
N ALA A 114 11.61 -20.76 21.65
CA ALA A 114 11.52 -19.62 22.53
C ALA A 114 10.33 -19.74 23.49
N MET A 115 10.35 -18.94 24.55
CA MET A 115 9.24 -18.87 25.50
C MET A 115 8.18 -17.90 24.98
N GLN A 116 6.98 -18.39 24.66
CA GLN A 116 5.87 -17.52 24.31
C GLN A 116 5.51 -16.60 25.49
N LEU A 117 5.27 -15.32 25.19
CA LEU A 117 4.83 -14.32 26.16
C LEU A 117 3.29 -14.21 26.18
N ALA A 118 2.76 -13.10 26.71
CA ALA A 118 1.32 -12.88 26.86
C ALA A 118 0.54 -12.94 25.53
N TYR A 119 1.16 -12.50 24.43
CA TYR A 119 0.57 -12.56 23.09
C TYR A 119 1.29 -13.63 22.26
N LYS A 120 0.55 -14.42 21.48
CA LYS A 120 1.10 -15.52 20.67
C LYS A 120 2.14 -15.07 19.64
N GLU A 121 2.10 -13.80 19.24
CA GLU A 121 3.06 -13.20 18.32
C GLU A 121 4.43 -12.92 18.95
N ALA A 122 4.48 -12.70 20.28
CA ALA A 122 5.66 -12.28 21.02
C ALA A 122 6.32 -13.48 21.73
N VAL A 123 7.63 -13.65 21.52
CA VAL A 123 8.41 -14.71 22.15
C VAL A 123 9.69 -14.15 22.77
N LEU A 124 10.11 -14.67 23.92
CA LEU A 124 11.41 -14.40 24.54
C LEU A 124 12.41 -15.47 24.10
N LEU A 125 13.49 -15.04 23.45
CA LEU A 125 14.54 -15.93 22.95
C LEU A 125 15.43 -16.41 24.12
N THR A 126 15.17 -17.61 24.62
CA THR A 126 15.87 -18.18 25.78
C THR A 126 17.16 -18.92 25.41
N ASN A 127 17.18 -19.59 24.26
CA ASN A 127 18.31 -20.36 23.76
C ASN A 127 18.48 -20.28 22.23
N PRO A 128 18.68 -19.07 21.66
CA PRO A 128 18.85 -18.92 20.22
C PRO A 128 20.21 -19.45 19.74
N ARG A 129 20.29 -19.89 18.49
CA ARG A 129 21.53 -20.32 17.83
C ARG A 129 22.61 -19.23 17.83
N ASN A 130 22.22 -17.97 17.64
CA ASN A 130 23.11 -16.83 17.83
C ASN A 130 22.92 -16.28 19.26
N PRO A 131 23.92 -16.42 20.16
CA PRO A 131 23.80 -15.99 21.55
C PRO A 131 23.49 -14.50 21.73
N MET A 132 23.79 -13.65 20.74
CA MET A 132 23.49 -12.22 20.77
C MET A 132 21.98 -11.93 20.90
N PHE A 133 21.13 -12.85 20.45
CA PHE A 133 19.68 -12.68 20.57
C PHE A 133 19.12 -13.16 21.90
N LYS A 134 19.95 -13.75 22.78
CA LYS A 134 19.47 -14.32 24.04
C LYS A 134 18.94 -13.22 24.95
N GLY A 135 17.72 -13.40 25.46
CA GLY A 135 17.03 -12.43 26.29
C GLY A 135 16.27 -11.36 25.52
N GLU A 136 16.34 -11.34 24.18
CA GLU A 136 15.54 -10.44 23.37
C GLU A 136 14.11 -10.96 23.21
N VAL A 137 13.16 -10.03 23.07
CA VAL A 137 11.80 -10.32 22.65
C VAL A 137 11.70 -10.12 21.14
N ASP A 138 11.17 -11.11 20.42
CA ASP A 138 10.89 -11.01 19.00
C ASP A 138 9.37 -11.06 18.74
N ASP A 139 8.84 -10.02 18.12
CA ASP A 139 7.44 -9.88 17.72
C ASP A 139 7.38 -9.31 16.30
N LYS A 140 6.56 -9.92 15.44
CA LYS A 140 6.38 -9.47 14.05
C LYS A 140 5.92 -8.02 13.95
N TYR A 141 5.21 -7.50 14.96
CA TYR A 141 4.73 -6.11 14.98
C TYR A 141 5.86 -5.10 15.24
N MET A 142 7.01 -5.52 15.77
CA MET A 142 8.21 -4.67 15.88
C MET A 142 8.77 -4.24 14.52
N TYR A 143 8.29 -4.86 13.44
CA TYR A 143 8.73 -4.64 12.07
C TYR A 143 7.61 -4.07 11.19
N SER A 144 6.55 -3.49 11.77
CA SER A 144 5.60 -2.69 11.00
C SER A 144 6.16 -1.32 10.62
N MET A 145 5.60 -0.72 9.59
CA MET A 145 5.88 0.65 9.16
C MET A 145 4.57 1.34 8.76
N GLU A 146 4.57 2.67 8.87
CA GLU A 146 3.51 3.50 8.29
C GLU A 146 3.58 3.42 6.77
N ASP A 147 2.42 3.37 6.11
CA ASP A 147 2.33 3.18 4.66
C ASP A 147 3.06 4.27 3.88
N LYS A 148 3.07 5.52 4.36
CA LYS A 148 3.82 6.63 3.74
C LYS A 148 5.34 6.41 3.64
N ASP A 149 5.90 5.55 4.48
CA ASP A 149 7.33 5.23 4.50
C ASP A 149 7.60 3.83 3.94
N ASN A 150 6.55 3.03 3.69
CA ASN A 150 6.63 1.62 3.31
C ASN A 150 6.74 1.45 1.79
N ASN A 151 7.78 2.07 1.20
CA ASN A 151 8.01 2.04 -0.24
C ASN A 151 8.94 0.90 -0.65
N PHE A 152 9.83 0.45 0.24
CA PHE A 152 10.60 -0.76 0.04
C PHE A 152 11.16 -1.34 1.35
N HIS A 153 11.32 -2.66 1.36
CA HIS A 153 11.89 -3.43 2.48
C HIS A 153 12.33 -4.81 1.99
N GLY A 154 13.15 -5.52 2.76
CA GLY A 154 13.63 -6.81 2.31
C GLY A 154 14.65 -7.50 3.21
N TRP A 155 15.42 -8.38 2.57
CA TRP A 155 16.41 -9.23 3.20
C TRP A 155 17.71 -9.26 2.42
N ILE A 156 18.81 -9.35 3.18
CA ILE A 156 20.17 -9.48 2.68
C ILE A 156 20.69 -10.86 3.09
N SER A 157 21.34 -11.51 2.15
CA SER A 157 22.24 -12.64 2.35
C SER A 157 23.67 -12.14 2.17
N SER A 158 24.59 -12.57 3.02
CA SER A 158 26.02 -12.28 2.85
C SER A 158 26.73 -13.34 2.01
N GLU A 159 26.21 -14.58 2.00
CA GLU A 159 26.79 -15.72 1.28
C GLU A 159 25.69 -16.57 0.61
N PRO A 160 25.43 -16.39 -0.70
CA PRO A 160 26.03 -15.38 -1.58
C PRO A 160 25.55 -13.96 -1.22
N PRO A 161 26.32 -12.90 -1.56
CA PRO A 161 25.98 -11.51 -1.28
C PRO A 161 24.85 -11.00 -2.19
N VAL A 162 23.61 -11.32 -1.84
CA VAL A 162 22.40 -11.03 -2.62
C VAL A 162 21.32 -10.39 -1.77
N GLY A 163 20.49 -9.55 -2.39
CA GLY A 163 19.34 -8.90 -1.77
C GLY A 163 18.02 -9.35 -2.41
N PHE A 164 16.99 -9.47 -1.58
CA PHE A 164 15.60 -9.60 -2.00
C PHE A 164 14.81 -8.42 -1.45
N TRP A 165 14.10 -7.70 -2.31
CA TRP A 165 13.41 -6.46 -1.96
C TRP A 165 11.98 -6.47 -2.47
N MET A 166 11.04 -6.04 -1.64
CA MET A 166 9.70 -5.71 -2.08
C MET A 166 9.60 -4.21 -2.27
N ILE A 167 9.41 -3.73 -3.50
CA ILE A 167 9.23 -2.32 -3.84
C ILE A 167 7.75 -2.06 -4.13
N THR A 168 7.19 -1.06 -3.47
CA THR A 168 5.81 -0.57 -3.66
C THR A 168 5.86 0.87 -4.16
N PRO A 169 5.68 1.11 -5.47
CA PRO A 169 5.85 2.45 -6.05
C PRO A 169 4.64 3.38 -5.84
N SER A 170 3.50 2.84 -5.44
CA SER A 170 2.26 3.60 -5.25
C SER A 170 1.42 3.00 -4.13
N ASP A 171 0.79 3.90 -3.37
CA ASP A 171 -0.15 3.55 -2.31
C ASP A 171 -1.61 3.52 -2.79
N GLU A 172 -1.90 3.69 -4.09
CA GLU A 172 -3.28 3.91 -4.57
C GLU A 172 -4.27 2.84 -4.10
N PHE A 173 -3.77 1.62 -3.94
CA PHE A 173 -4.53 0.45 -3.53
C PHE A 173 -4.52 0.19 -2.01
N ARG A 174 -3.62 0.84 -1.25
CA ARG A 174 -3.58 0.78 0.22
C ARG A 174 -4.75 1.57 0.83
N LEU A 175 -4.93 1.43 2.13
CA LEU A 175 -6.13 1.87 2.85
C LEU A 175 -5.75 2.44 4.21
N GLY A 176 -6.56 3.37 4.73
CA GLY A 176 -6.34 3.96 6.05
C GLY A 176 -5.37 5.13 6.07
N GLY A 177 -5.03 5.66 4.89
CA GLY A 177 -4.18 6.82 4.69
C GLY A 177 -2.72 6.64 5.11
N PRO A 178 -1.93 7.73 5.11
CA PRO A 178 -0.47 7.64 5.18
C PRO A 178 0.09 7.08 6.50
N ILE A 179 -0.66 7.19 7.60
CA ILE A 179 -0.23 6.73 8.94
C ILE A 179 -0.70 5.31 9.28
N LYS A 180 -1.43 4.65 8.36
CA LYS A 180 -1.79 3.25 8.55
C LYS A 180 -0.52 2.43 8.66
N GLN A 181 -0.42 1.63 9.73
CA GLN A 181 0.70 0.73 9.90
C GLN A 181 0.39 -0.65 9.34
N ASP A 182 1.37 -1.23 8.64
CA ASP A 182 1.31 -2.58 8.14
C ASP A 182 2.63 -3.33 8.27
N LEU A 183 2.53 -4.66 8.21
CA LEU A 183 3.69 -5.55 8.36
C LEU A 183 4.58 -5.48 7.12
N THR A 184 5.89 -5.51 7.33
CA THR A 184 6.90 -5.51 6.26
C THR A 184 7.59 -6.88 6.16
N SER A 185 8.72 -7.04 6.84
CA SER A 185 9.48 -8.28 6.99
C SER A 185 9.42 -8.77 8.44
N HIS A 186 9.62 -10.07 8.67
CA HIS A 186 9.79 -10.61 10.02
C HIS A 186 10.55 -11.94 10.02
N ALA A 187 10.96 -12.40 11.22
CA ALA A 187 11.75 -13.61 11.41
C ALA A 187 11.25 -14.81 10.58
N GLY A 188 12.20 -15.65 10.11
CA GLY A 188 11.94 -16.76 9.20
C GLY A 188 12.10 -16.43 7.71
N PRO A 189 13.13 -15.65 7.37
CA PRO A 189 13.11 -14.55 6.38
C PRO A 189 11.81 -14.41 5.56
N ILE A 190 10.81 -13.79 6.15
CA ILE A 190 9.51 -13.53 5.52
C ILE A 190 9.46 -12.07 5.06
N THR A 191 9.03 -11.85 3.83
CA THR A 191 8.71 -10.52 3.27
C THR A 191 7.24 -10.48 2.88
N LEU A 192 6.54 -9.44 3.31
CA LEU A 192 5.12 -9.23 3.02
C LEU A 192 4.93 -8.00 2.14
N SER A 193 4.01 -8.09 1.19
CA SER A 193 3.40 -6.90 0.59
C SER A 193 1.96 -6.85 1.05
N MET A 194 1.69 -6.01 2.05
CA MET A 194 0.33 -5.81 2.56
C MET A 194 -0.43 -4.89 1.60
N PHE A 195 -1.55 -5.38 1.08
CA PHE A 195 -2.46 -4.56 0.29
C PHE A 195 -3.59 -4.03 1.16
N THR A 196 -4.14 -4.89 2.02
CA THR A 196 -5.14 -4.53 3.02
C THR A 196 -4.93 -5.34 4.29
N SER A 197 -5.25 -4.74 5.45
CA SER A 197 -5.27 -5.45 6.72
C SER A 197 -6.15 -4.77 7.76
N THR A 198 -6.54 -5.54 8.77
CA THR A 198 -7.14 -5.03 10.02
C THR A 198 -6.11 -4.65 11.08
N HIS A 199 -4.81 -4.70 10.77
CA HIS A 199 -3.77 -4.34 11.74
C HIS A 199 -3.89 -2.87 12.14
N TYR A 200 -3.81 -2.58 13.44
CA TYR A 200 -3.85 -1.23 14.03
C TYR A 200 -5.16 -0.44 13.85
N ALA A 201 -6.18 -1.00 13.19
CA ALA A 201 -7.50 -0.37 13.03
C ALA A 201 -8.68 -1.33 13.33
N GLY A 202 -8.42 -2.62 13.52
CA GLY A 202 -9.43 -3.59 13.88
C GLY A 202 -10.41 -3.90 12.75
N LYS A 203 -11.59 -4.42 13.13
CA LYS A 203 -12.60 -4.92 12.17
C LYS A 203 -13.28 -3.81 11.37
N GLU A 204 -13.13 -2.54 11.73
CA GLU A 204 -13.71 -1.43 10.99
C GLU A 204 -13.09 -1.27 9.60
N MET A 205 -11.81 -1.65 9.43
CA MET A 205 -11.13 -1.67 8.13
C MET A 205 -11.38 -2.95 7.31
N ARG A 206 -12.12 -3.92 7.85
CA ARG A 206 -12.47 -5.15 7.13
C ARG A 206 -13.23 -4.82 5.85
N MET A 207 -12.86 -5.48 4.74
CA MET A 207 -13.67 -5.41 3.53
C MET A 207 -14.81 -6.43 3.62
N GLY A 208 -15.95 -5.98 4.16
CA GLY A 208 -17.18 -6.77 4.21
C GLY A 208 -18.09 -6.46 3.03
N TYR A 209 -18.49 -7.50 2.30
CA TYR A 209 -19.47 -7.41 1.20
C TYR A 209 -20.79 -8.02 1.66
N ARG A 210 -21.89 -7.30 1.44
CA ARG A 210 -23.24 -7.65 1.90
C ARG A 210 -24.24 -7.46 0.76
N ASN A 211 -25.42 -8.06 0.88
CA ASN A 211 -26.56 -7.81 -0.02
C ASN A 211 -26.22 -7.91 -1.52
N GLY A 212 -25.31 -8.81 -1.91
CA GLY A 212 -24.94 -8.98 -3.32
C GLY A 212 -24.13 -7.84 -3.94
N GLU A 213 -23.49 -6.98 -3.14
CA GLU A 213 -22.68 -5.85 -3.62
C GLU A 213 -21.59 -6.27 -4.63
N PRO A 214 -21.59 -5.72 -5.86
CA PRO A 214 -20.50 -5.90 -6.80
C PRO A 214 -19.28 -5.06 -6.39
N TRP A 215 -18.09 -5.54 -6.72
CA TRP A 215 -16.86 -4.84 -6.40
C TRP A 215 -15.73 -5.26 -7.31
N LYS A 216 -14.86 -4.32 -7.67
CA LYS A 216 -13.65 -4.62 -8.43
C LYS A 216 -12.51 -3.72 -8.00
N LYS A 217 -11.32 -4.28 -7.80
CA LYS A 217 -10.12 -3.51 -7.45
C LYS A 217 -8.86 -4.15 -8.01
N VAL A 218 -7.91 -3.29 -8.36
CA VAL A 218 -6.54 -3.66 -8.72
C VAL A 218 -5.62 -3.38 -7.53
N PHE A 219 -4.79 -4.35 -7.19
CA PHE A 219 -3.74 -4.23 -6.19
C PHE A 219 -2.36 -4.36 -6.85
N GLY A 220 -1.46 -3.40 -6.60
CA GLY A 220 -0.19 -3.26 -7.31
C GLY A 220 -0.29 -2.40 -8.58
N PRO A 221 0.72 -2.47 -9.48
CA PRO A 221 1.88 -3.36 -9.41
C PRO A 221 2.89 -3.03 -8.30
N VAL A 222 3.43 -4.08 -7.69
CA VAL A 222 4.60 -4.05 -6.79
C VAL A 222 5.73 -4.85 -7.43
N LEU A 223 7.00 -4.50 -7.16
CA LEU A 223 8.17 -5.13 -7.78
C LEU A 223 8.95 -5.97 -6.76
N ALA A 224 9.00 -7.28 -6.98
CA ALA A 224 9.94 -8.16 -6.28
C ALA A 224 11.31 -8.04 -6.95
N TYR A 225 12.19 -7.22 -6.38
CA TYR A 225 13.49 -6.86 -6.93
C TYR A 225 14.62 -7.68 -6.30
N LEU A 226 15.58 -8.06 -7.13
CA LEU A 226 16.74 -8.86 -6.77
C LEU A 226 18.00 -8.13 -7.21
N ASN A 227 19.01 -8.09 -6.35
CA ASN A 227 20.32 -7.58 -6.71
C ASN A 227 21.43 -8.40 -6.06
N SER A 228 22.64 -8.24 -6.58
CA SER A 228 23.85 -8.91 -6.11
C SER A 228 25.04 -7.98 -6.15
N VAL A 229 26.06 -8.29 -5.35
CA VAL A 229 27.36 -7.63 -5.41
C VAL A 229 28.47 -8.67 -5.44
N SER A 230 29.70 -8.29 -5.80
CA SER A 230 30.84 -9.20 -5.71
C SER A 230 31.07 -9.64 -4.25
N PRO A 231 31.57 -10.86 -3.98
CA PRO A 231 31.86 -11.34 -2.62
C PRO A 231 32.68 -10.38 -1.74
N ASN A 232 33.58 -9.60 -2.34
CA ASN A 232 34.45 -8.67 -1.61
C ASN A 232 33.84 -7.26 -1.43
N ALA A 233 32.63 -7.01 -1.95
CA ALA A 233 31.96 -5.73 -1.85
C ALA A 233 31.09 -5.65 -0.59
N SER A 234 30.96 -4.46 -0.02
CA SER A 234 30.06 -4.24 1.11
C SER A 234 28.60 -4.52 0.73
N THR A 235 27.93 -5.33 1.54
CA THR A 235 26.49 -5.63 1.43
C THR A 235 25.60 -4.39 1.58
N LEU A 236 26.11 -3.29 2.16
CA LEU A 236 25.42 -1.99 2.17
C LEU A 236 25.10 -1.47 0.76
N ARG A 237 25.86 -1.91 -0.26
CA ARG A 237 25.58 -1.59 -1.66
C ARG A 237 24.25 -2.21 -2.12
N LEU A 238 23.84 -3.37 -1.60
CA LEU A 238 22.56 -4.00 -1.94
C LEU A 238 21.38 -3.10 -1.50
N TRP A 239 21.43 -2.54 -0.29
CA TRP A 239 20.42 -1.60 0.21
C TRP A 239 20.38 -0.31 -0.61
N ARG A 240 21.55 0.31 -0.87
CA ARG A 240 21.64 1.56 -1.64
C ARG A 240 21.12 1.40 -3.06
N ASP A 241 21.44 0.27 -3.68
CA ASP A 241 21.00 -0.09 -5.01
C ASP A 241 19.48 -0.32 -5.06
N ALA A 242 18.92 -1.06 -4.10
CA ALA A 242 17.46 -1.23 -3.97
C ALA A 242 16.74 0.11 -3.72
N LYS A 243 17.33 1.01 -2.94
CA LYS A 243 16.79 2.36 -2.72
C LYS A 243 16.80 3.20 -3.99
N ARG A 244 17.83 3.07 -4.83
CA ARG A 244 17.87 3.70 -6.17
C ARG A 244 16.77 3.12 -7.05
N GLN A 245 16.66 1.79 -7.14
CA GLN A 245 15.59 1.14 -7.91
C GLN A 245 14.22 1.61 -7.45
N MET A 246 13.95 1.65 -6.15
CA MET A 246 12.69 2.15 -5.59
C MET A 246 12.37 3.57 -6.08
N ALA A 247 13.36 4.47 -6.08
CA ALA A 247 13.14 5.84 -6.55
C ALA A 247 12.82 5.89 -8.05
N GLU A 248 13.44 5.03 -8.87
CA GLU A 248 13.14 4.89 -10.29
C GLU A 248 11.71 4.35 -10.52
N GLU A 249 11.29 3.35 -9.73
CA GLU A 249 9.93 2.78 -9.80
C GLU A 249 8.86 3.80 -9.41
N VAL A 250 9.06 4.54 -8.31
CA VAL A 250 8.14 5.61 -7.87
C VAL A 250 8.02 6.70 -8.93
N LYS A 251 9.14 7.08 -9.55
CA LYS A 251 9.15 8.10 -10.61
C LYS A 251 8.45 7.62 -11.89
N SER A 252 8.57 6.33 -12.20
CA SER A 252 8.05 5.74 -13.44
C SER A 252 6.58 5.35 -13.34
N TRP A 253 6.03 5.22 -12.13
CA TRP A 253 4.61 4.96 -11.93
C TRP A 253 3.76 6.20 -12.29
N PRO A 254 2.62 6.04 -12.99
CA PRO A 254 1.97 4.81 -13.45
C PRO A 254 2.66 4.17 -14.65
N PHE A 255 2.79 2.84 -14.62
CA PHE A 255 3.50 2.07 -15.65
C PHE A 255 2.71 1.98 -16.95
N ASP A 256 3.37 2.25 -18.08
CA ASP A 256 2.80 2.18 -19.43
C ASP A 256 2.76 0.76 -20.01
N PHE A 257 3.54 -0.16 -19.42
CA PHE A 257 3.70 -1.52 -19.89
C PHE A 257 2.65 -2.52 -19.35
N VAL A 258 1.74 -2.07 -18.48
CA VAL A 258 0.69 -2.93 -17.89
C VAL A 258 -0.50 -3.04 -18.85
N HIS A 259 -0.84 -4.26 -19.30
CA HIS A 259 -1.87 -4.45 -20.33
C HIS A 259 -3.31 -4.59 -19.82
N SER A 260 -3.55 -4.61 -18.51
CA SER A 260 -4.92 -4.72 -18.01
C SER A 260 -5.73 -3.43 -18.18
N GLU A 261 -6.90 -3.52 -18.80
CA GLU A 261 -7.87 -2.42 -18.88
C GLU A 261 -8.33 -1.89 -17.51
N ASN A 262 -8.18 -2.68 -16.44
CA ASN A 262 -8.53 -2.26 -15.08
C ASN A 262 -7.44 -1.40 -14.42
N TYR A 263 -6.27 -1.29 -15.07
CA TYR A 263 -5.18 -0.43 -14.69
C TYR A 263 -5.15 0.77 -15.64
N PRO A 264 -5.71 1.94 -15.24
CA PRO A 264 -5.67 3.12 -16.09
C PRO A 264 -4.23 3.59 -16.23
N LEU A 265 -3.83 3.90 -17.46
CA LEU A 265 -2.52 4.44 -17.79
C LEU A 265 -2.41 5.90 -17.35
N SER A 266 -1.21 6.48 -17.45
CA SER A 266 -0.94 7.88 -17.03
C SER A 266 -1.85 8.90 -17.71
N ASN A 267 -2.11 8.74 -19.01
CA ASN A 267 -3.02 9.60 -19.78
C ASN A 267 -4.51 9.37 -19.47
N GLN A 268 -4.85 8.37 -18.66
CA GLN A 268 -6.20 8.06 -18.18
C GLN A 268 -6.37 8.40 -16.69
N ARG A 269 -5.50 9.26 -16.17
CA ARG A 269 -5.49 9.69 -14.77
C ARG A 269 -5.48 11.22 -14.69
N GLY A 270 -6.05 11.73 -13.61
CA GLY A 270 -6.16 13.16 -13.34
C GLY A 270 -5.15 13.66 -12.31
N THR A 271 -5.11 14.98 -12.15
CA THR A 271 -4.33 15.66 -11.10
C THR A 271 -5.24 16.61 -10.34
N ILE A 272 -5.11 16.64 -9.02
CA ILE A 272 -5.77 17.62 -8.15
C ILE A 272 -4.71 18.47 -7.48
N GLN A 273 -4.87 19.78 -7.57
CA GLN A 273 -3.98 20.74 -6.91
C GLN A 273 -4.78 21.78 -6.14
N GLY A 274 -4.19 22.33 -5.09
CA GLY A 274 -4.84 23.33 -4.28
C GLY A 274 -3.92 23.90 -3.21
N GLN A 275 -4.51 24.64 -2.28
CA GLN A 275 -3.80 25.20 -1.14
C GLN A 275 -4.64 25.05 0.13
N PHE A 276 -4.03 24.48 1.16
CA PHE A 276 -4.68 24.22 2.44
C PHE A 276 -4.34 25.33 3.44
N TYR A 277 -5.39 25.86 4.07
CA TYR A 277 -5.32 26.85 5.13
C TYR A 277 -6.06 26.33 6.36
N ILE A 278 -5.62 26.76 7.53
CA ILE A 278 -6.24 26.45 8.82
C ILE A 278 -6.76 27.76 9.40
N LYS A 279 -8.01 27.74 9.85
CA LYS A 279 -8.65 28.87 10.51
C LYS A 279 -8.89 28.54 11.97
N ASP A 280 -7.99 29.01 12.82
CA ASP A 280 -8.09 28.88 14.27
C ASP A 280 -8.01 30.27 14.90
N SER A 281 -9.17 30.82 15.28
CA SER A 281 -9.28 32.18 15.83
C SER A 281 -8.63 32.34 17.20
N TYR A 282 -8.35 31.25 17.91
CA TYR A 282 -7.63 31.30 19.19
C TYR A 282 -6.12 31.43 19.00
N VAL A 283 -5.60 30.94 17.87
CA VAL A 283 -4.18 31.08 17.50
C VAL A 283 -3.93 32.33 16.68
N SER A 284 -4.77 32.62 15.68
CA SER A 284 -4.61 33.76 14.78
C SER A 284 -5.94 34.19 14.17
N ARG A 285 -6.14 35.50 14.01
CA ARG A 285 -7.27 36.04 13.25
C ARG A 285 -7.07 35.89 11.73
N LEU A 286 -5.85 35.61 11.27
CA LEU A 286 -5.50 35.38 9.87
C LEU A 286 -5.53 33.88 9.55
N ASN A 287 -5.71 33.56 8.28
CA ASN A 287 -5.54 32.19 7.79
C ASN A 287 -4.10 31.72 8.02
N ILE A 288 -3.95 30.56 8.66
CA ILE A 288 -2.66 29.93 8.89
C ILE A 288 -2.39 29.00 7.72
N TYR A 289 -1.19 29.03 7.15
CA TYR A 289 -0.82 28.06 6.12
C TYR A 289 -0.84 26.64 6.71
N GLY A 290 -1.49 25.71 6.01
CA GLY A 290 -1.44 24.28 6.28
C GLY A 290 -0.08 23.67 5.92
N LYS A 291 1.00 24.25 6.46
CA LYS A 291 2.38 23.90 6.17
C LYS A 291 2.60 22.43 6.46
N PHE A 292 3.11 21.69 5.46
CA PHE A 292 3.45 20.28 5.61
C PHE A 292 2.27 19.37 6.02
N ALA A 293 1.03 19.83 5.83
CA ALA A 293 -0.17 19.03 6.05
C ALA A 293 -0.20 17.83 5.11
N PHE A 294 -0.73 16.72 5.60
CA PHE A 294 -1.14 15.64 4.70
C PHE A 294 -2.48 16.01 4.08
N VAL A 295 -2.58 15.87 2.78
CA VAL A 295 -3.79 16.13 2.00
C VAL A 295 -4.04 14.90 1.13
N GLY A 296 -5.26 14.38 1.13
CA GLY A 296 -5.55 13.13 0.44
C GLY A 296 -6.99 12.97 -0.04
N LEU A 297 -7.15 12.12 -1.03
CA LEU A 297 -8.42 11.71 -1.60
C LEU A 297 -8.75 10.31 -1.11
N ALA A 298 -10.00 10.11 -0.71
CA ALA A 298 -10.53 8.79 -0.39
C ALA A 298 -11.97 8.67 -0.93
N PRO A 299 -12.55 7.46 -0.95
CA PRO A 299 -13.92 7.27 -1.40
C PRO A 299 -14.88 8.20 -0.63
N VAL A 300 -15.88 8.73 -1.33
CA VAL A 300 -16.86 9.66 -0.74
C VAL A 300 -17.44 9.09 0.54
N GLY A 301 -17.45 9.86 1.62
CA GLY A 301 -17.99 9.46 2.92
C GLY A 301 -17.99 10.59 3.94
N GLU A 302 -18.35 10.29 5.17
CA GLU A 302 -18.35 11.25 6.28
C GLU A 302 -16.93 11.71 6.67
N ALA A 303 -16.80 12.77 7.46
CA ALA A 303 -15.53 13.15 8.07
C ALA A 303 -14.90 11.95 8.82
N GLY A 304 -13.58 11.77 8.79
CA GLY A 304 -12.90 10.59 9.34
C GLY A 304 -12.99 9.32 8.50
N SER A 305 -13.92 9.21 7.54
CA SER A 305 -14.18 7.93 6.86
C SER A 305 -13.04 7.43 5.98
N TRP A 306 -12.06 8.27 5.65
CA TRP A 306 -10.82 7.88 4.96
C TRP A 306 -10.01 6.84 5.74
N GLN A 307 -10.16 6.76 7.08
CA GLN A 307 -9.45 5.77 7.91
C GLN A 307 -10.05 4.37 7.78
N THR A 308 -11.37 4.26 7.57
CA THR A 308 -12.11 2.99 7.68
C THR A 308 -12.71 2.51 6.37
N LYS A 309 -12.98 3.41 5.40
CA LYS A 309 -13.49 3.01 4.08
C LYS A 309 -12.42 2.26 3.27
N SER A 310 -12.56 0.94 3.27
CA SER A 310 -11.57 -0.03 2.80
C SER A 310 -11.75 -0.55 1.37
N LYS A 311 -12.84 -0.17 0.68
CA LYS A 311 -13.20 -0.79 -0.62
C LYS A 311 -12.68 -0.05 -1.85
N GLY A 312 -12.37 1.25 -1.75
CA GLY A 312 -11.96 2.07 -2.89
C GLY A 312 -10.45 2.34 -2.93
N TYR A 313 -10.06 3.32 -3.75
CA TYR A 313 -8.68 3.80 -3.87
C TYR A 313 -8.45 5.04 -3.01
N GLN A 314 -7.22 5.23 -2.54
CA GLN A 314 -6.82 6.41 -1.77
C GLN A 314 -5.57 7.04 -2.38
N PHE A 315 -5.43 8.35 -2.25
CA PHE A 315 -4.27 9.09 -2.74
C PHE A 315 -3.90 10.13 -1.70
N TRP A 316 -2.63 10.42 -1.50
CA TRP A 316 -2.22 11.49 -0.60
C TRP A 316 -0.90 12.11 -1.02
N THR A 317 -0.68 13.32 -0.53
CA THR A 317 0.55 14.07 -0.70
C THR A 317 0.81 14.91 0.56
N LYS A 318 2.00 15.48 0.64
CA LYS A 318 2.36 16.44 1.68
C LYS A 318 2.41 17.83 1.08
N ALA A 319 1.65 18.76 1.66
CA ALA A 319 1.65 20.15 1.25
C ALA A 319 3.00 20.83 1.51
N ASP A 320 3.32 21.87 0.75
CA ASP A 320 4.56 22.62 0.91
C ASP A 320 4.51 23.60 2.12
N ARG A 321 5.52 24.48 2.23
CA ARG A 321 5.61 25.47 3.31
C ARG A 321 4.48 26.51 3.30
N LYS A 322 3.78 26.67 2.19
CA LYS A 322 2.63 27.57 2.01
C LYS A 322 1.31 26.80 1.96
N GLY A 323 1.31 25.50 2.28
CA GLY A 323 0.12 24.66 2.22
C GLY A 323 -0.31 24.30 0.80
N ARG A 324 0.51 24.57 -0.23
CA ARG A 324 0.18 24.19 -1.62
C ARG A 324 0.43 22.70 -1.79
N PHE A 325 -0.48 22.00 -2.48
CA PHE A 325 -0.39 20.57 -2.70
C PHE A 325 -0.76 20.19 -4.13
N ILE A 326 -0.19 19.08 -4.61
CA ILE A 326 -0.50 18.44 -5.88
C ILE A 326 -0.61 16.93 -5.62
N ILE A 327 -1.73 16.33 -5.99
CA ILE A 327 -1.99 14.89 -5.99
C ILE A 327 -2.11 14.47 -7.46
N GLU A 328 -1.05 13.87 -7.99
CA GLU A 328 -0.96 13.42 -9.37
C GLU A 328 -1.51 11.99 -9.53
N ASN A 329 -1.71 11.55 -10.77
CA ASN A 329 -2.01 10.16 -11.14
C ASN A 329 -3.28 9.58 -10.49
N VAL A 330 -4.25 10.43 -10.19
CA VAL A 330 -5.50 10.07 -9.55
C VAL A 330 -6.39 9.34 -10.55
N ARG A 331 -6.88 8.16 -10.17
CA ARG A 331 -7.86 7.43 -10.99
C ARG A 331 -9.14 8.26 -11.18
N ALA A 332 -9.79 8.10 -12.32
CA ALA A 332 -11.08 8.72 -12.55
C ALA A 332 -12.13 8.16 -11.56
N GLY A 333 -12.86 9.06 -10.91
CA GLY A 333 -13.83 8.72 -9.89
C GLY A 333 -14.34 9.94 -9.14
N ASN A 334 -15.15 9.70 -8.12
CA ASN A 334 -15.65 10.73 -7.22
C ASN A 334 -15.05 10.50 -5.82
N TYR A 335 -14.43 11.53 -5.26
CA TYR A 335 -13.65 11.45 -4.02
C TYR A 335 -14.04 12.54 -3.03
N SER A 336 -13.89 12.26 -1.74
CA SER A 336 -13.82 13.33 -0.73
C SER A 336 -12.34 13.71 -0.52
N LEU A 337 -12.07 15.01 -0.41
CA LEU A 337 -10.75 15.55 -0.11
C LEU A 337 -10.63 15.77 1.40
N TYR A 338 -9.58 15.19 1.98
CA TYR A 338 -9.26 15.28 3.39
C TYR A 338 -7.92 15.96 3.59
N ALA A 339 -7.73 16.58 4.75
CA ALA A 339 -6.44 17.11 5.17
C ALA A 339 -6.26 16.99 6.68
N TRP A 340 -5.03 16.97 7.17
CA TRP A 340 -4.74 17.29 8.57
C TRP A 340 -3.45 18.07 8.70
N GLY A 341 -3.47 19.08 9.57
CA GLY A 341 -2.33 19.96 9.82
C GLY A 341 -1.46 19.46 10.96
N ILE A 342 -0.14 19.57 10.81
CA ILE A 342 0.78 19.30 11.93
C ILE A 342 0.58 20.38 12.99
N GLY A 343 0.37 19.97 14.24
CA GLY A 343 0.17 20.87 15.37
C GLY A 343 -1.26 21.39 15.54
N PHE A 344 -2.20 20.90 14.72
CA PHE A 344 -3.63 21.22 14.84
C PHE A 344 -4.41 19.94 15.07
N ILE A 345 -5.41 20.00 15.95
CA ILE A 345 -6.26 18.85 16.27
C ILE A 345 -7.35 18.73 15.20
N GLY A 346 -7.59 17.49 14.77
CA GLY A 346 -8.69 17.11 13.89
C GLY A 346 -8.25 16.72 12.49
N ASP A 347 -9.14 16.00 11.81
CA ASP A 347 -9.08 15.73 10.40
C ASP A 347 -10.15 16.55 9.67
N TYR A 348 -9.73 17.15 8.57
CA TYR A 348 -10.48 18.14 7.84
C TYR A 348 -11.02 17.52 6.57
N LYS A 349 -12.29 17.78 6.24
CA LYS A 349 -12.92 17.33 4.99
C LYS A 349 -13.41 18.54 4.19
N TYR A 350 -13.12 18.56 2.90
CA TYR A 350 -13.68 19.57 2.00
C TYR A 350 -15.18 19.33 1.78
N GLU A 351 -15.97 20.40 1.78
CA GLU A 351 -17.44 20.33 1.73
C GLU A 351 -17.96 19.69 0.43
N GLN A 352 -17.25 19.90 -0.68
CA GLN A 352 -17.62 19.34 -1.97
C GLN A 352 -16.79 18.11 -2.30
N ASN A 353 -17.38 17.19 -3.06
CA ASN A 353 -16.64 16.06 -3.61
C ASN A 353 -15.85 16.50 -4.85
N CYS A 354 -14.71 15.85 -5.05
CA CYS A 354 -13.85 16.05 -6.22
C CYS A 354 -14.16 14.99 -7.28
N ASP A 355 -14.63 15.43 -8.45
CA ASP A 355 -14.86 14.56 -9.61
C ASP A 355 -13.67 14.60 -10.56
N THR A 356 -12.95 13.49 -10.67
CA THR A 356 -11.79 13.35 -11.55
C THR A 356 -12.13 12.73 -12.89
N ARG A 357 -13.40 12.38 -13.16
CA ARG A 357 -13.83 11.80 -14.45
C ARG A 357 -13.77 12.81 -15.59
N HIS A 358 -14.03 14.07 -15.30
CA HIS A 358 -13.96 15.16 -16.30
C HIS A 358 -12.52 15.52 -16.71
N LEU A 359 -11.51 15.06 -15.97
CA LEU A 359 -10.09 15.28 -16.29
C LEU A 359 -9.58 14.38 -17.44
N LEU A 360 -10.41 13.47 -17.94
CA LEU A 360 -10.06 12.48 -18.98
C LEU A 360 -10.32 12.94 -20.42
N TYR A 361 -11.03 14.05 -20.64
CA TYR A 361 -11.36 14.50 -21.98
C TYR A 361 -10.25 15.40 -22.56
N GLY A 362 -9.37 14.77 -23.34
CA GLY A 362 -8.46 15.43 -24.27
C GLY A 362 -7.16 15.91 -23.65
N GLY A 363 -6.03 15.52 -24.25
CA GLY A 363 -4.66 15.92 -23.89
C GLY A 363 -4.36 17.41 -24.06
N GLN A 364 -5.24 18.30 -23.61
CA GLN A 364 -4.90 19.67 -23.32
C GLN A 364 -4.26 19.73 -21.94
N ARG A 365 -2.96 20.02 -21.95
CA ARG A 365 -2.32 20.70 -20.83
C ARG A 365 -3.14 21.96 -20.57
N VAL A 366 -3.97 21.93 -19.53
CA VAL A 366 -4.52 23.16 -18.95
C VAL A 366 -3.35 23.82 -18.23
N THR A 367 -2.48 24.48 -18.99
CA THR A 367 -1.75 25.67 -18.55
C THR A 367 -2.60 26.84 -18.96
N PRO A 368 -3.39 27.44 -18.05
CA PRO A 368 -4.14 28.61 -18.46
C PRO A 368 -3.17 29.79 -18.73
N ASP A 369 -3.54 30.60 -19.69
CA ASP A 369 -2.84 31.81 -20.08
C ASP A 369 -2.93 32.83 -18.93
N ALA A 370 -1.79 33.43 -18.59
CA ALA A 370 -1.52 34.30 -17.46
C ALA A 370 -2.24 35.67 -17.49
N SER A 371 -3.39 35.77 -18.15
CA SER A 371 -4.13 37.02 -18.30
C SER A 371 -5.64 36.89 -18.07
N SER A 372 -6.17 35.68 -17.79
CA SER A 372 -7.57 35.49 -17.41
C SER A 372 -7.76 34.20 -16.58
N TYR A 373 -7.54 34.25 -15.27
CA TYR A 373 -7.74 33.10 -14.37
C TYR A 373 -8.90 33.34 -13.40
N ASN A 374 -10.11 33.37 -13.95
CA ASN A 374 -11.34 32.95 -13.29
C ASN A 374 -11.66 31.53 -13.81
N ASN A 375 -12.06 30.63 -12.91
CA ASN A 375 -12.31 29.17 -13.07
C ASN A 375 -11.19 28.21 -12.60
N VAL A 376 -10.48 28.60 -11.55
CA VAL A 376 -10.15 27.64 -10.47
C VAL A 376 -11.43 27.51 -9.64
N THR A 377 -11.94 26.32 -9.30
CA THR A 377 -12.77 26.25 -8.07
C THR A 377 -11.77 26.38 -6.93
N PRO A 378 -11.64 27.57 -6.30
CA PRO A 378 -10.69 27.74 -5.23
C PRO A 378 -11.26 26.94 -4.07
N VAL A 379 -10.70 25.78 -3.79
CA VAL A 379 -10.96 25.11 -2.53
C VAL A 379 -10.26 25.91 -1.44
N SER A 380 -10.91 26.96 -0.96
CA SER A 380 -10.58 27.53 0.33
C SER A 380 -11.17 26.60 1.38
N LEU A 381 -10.38 25.62 1.82
CA LEU A 381 -10.68 24.83 3.01
C LEU A 381 -10.73 25.79 4.21
N THR A 382 -11.93 26.25 4.56
CA THR A 382 -12.18 27.07 5.74
C THR A 382 -13.01 26.24 6.70
N LEU A 383 -12.36 25.35 7.45
CA LEU A 383 -13.07 24.59 8.46
C LEU A 383 -13.20 25.42 9.72
N ARG A 384 -14.46 25.74 10.05
CA ARG A 384 -14.84 26.26 11.35
C ARG A 384 -14.74 25.12 12.35
N THR A 385 -13.86 25.25 13.33
CA THR A 385 -13.89 24.42 14.53
C THR A 385 -15.17 24.74 15.30
N THR A 386 -16.20 23.89 15.21
CA THR A 386 -17.21 23.85 16.28
C THR A 386 -16.62 22.98 17.37
N GLY A 387 -15.89 23.61 18.28
CA GLY A 387 -15.61 22.99 19.57
C GLY A 387 -16.93 22.71 20.27
N HIS A 388 -17.11 21.49 20.72
CA HIS A 388 -17.86 21.23 21.94
C HIS A 388 -17.04 20.30 22.82
N GLN A 389 -17.10 20.63 24.11
CA GLN A 389 -16.33 20.15 25.25
C GLN A 389 -16.30 18.63 25.41
#